data_AF-A0A7C8DU22-F1
#
_entry.id   AF-A0A7C8DU22-F1
#
_cell.length_a   1.000
_cell.length_b   1.000
_cell.length_c   1.000
_cell.angle_alpha   90.00
_cell.angle_beta   90.00
_cell.angle_gamma   90.00
#
_symmetry.space_group_name_H-M   'P 1'
#
loop_
_entity.id
_entity.type
_entity.pdbx_description
1 polymer ?
#
loop_
_entity_poly.entity_id
_entity_poly.type
_entity_poly.pdbx_seq_one_letter_code
_entity_poly.pdbx_strand_id
1 'polypeptide(L)'
;DMGLHEKCYILAGVTPMKSVGMARYMGKSVPGMDVPEPLINRLKGAGKGKVAEEGIKFALEQIEEFREMEGVAGVHLMAIEWEHKVPEIAERAGMLPRPVV
;
A
#
# COMPACT_ATOMS: atom_id res chain seq x y z
N ASP A 1 17.29 -10.19 -17.22
CA ASP A 1 16.18 -9.24 -17.36
C ASP A 1 15.60 -9.39 -18.76
N MET A 2 14.27 -9.42 -18.91
CA MET A 2 13.55 -9.56 -20.18
C MET A 2 13.12 -8.19 -20.78
N GLY A 3 13.42 -7.08 -20.09
CA GLY A 3 13.07 -5.72 -20.51
C GLY A 3 11.55 -5.51 -20.50
N LEU A 4 10.84 -6.09 -19.53
CA LEU A 4 9.37 -6.09 -19.50
C LEU A 4 8.80 -4.71 -19.21
N HIS A 5 9.44 -3.96 -18.31
CA HIS A 5 8.98 -2.64 -17.89
C HIS A 5 9.10 -1.56 -18.99
N GLU A 6 9.87 -1.82 -20.05
CA GLU A 6 9.95 -0.99 -21.26
C GLU A 6 8.84 -1.32 -22.28
N LYS A 7 8.27 -2.52 -22.18
CA LYS A 7 7.29 -3.07 -23.15
C LYS A 7 5.86 -2.98 -22.66
N CYS A 8 5.64 -2.78 -21.36
CA CYS A 8 4.33 -2.61 -20.76
C CYS A 8 4.37 -1.73 -19.51
N TYR A 9 3.21 -1.20 -19.14
CA TYR A 9 3.05 -0.48 -17.87
C TYR A 9 2.84 -1.47 -16.73
N ILE A 10 3.69 -1.36 -15.71
CA ILE A 10 3.59 -2.16 -14.49
C ILE A 10 3.00 -1.29 -13.39
N LEU A 11 1.96 -1.79 -12.72
CA LEU A 11 1.37 -1.14 -11.55
C LEU A 11 1.76 -1.91 -10.30
N ALA A 12 2.38 -1.22 -9.34
CA ALA A 12 2.70 -1.81 -8.05
C ALA A 12 1.44 -1.89 -7.18
N GLY A 13 1.11 -3.07 -6.67
CA GLY A 13 -0.03 -3.27 -5.78
C GLY A 13 0.30 -2.82 -4.35
N VAL A 14 -0.56 -2.01 -3.74
CA VAL A 14 -0.44 -1.63 -2.32
C VAL A 14 -1.76 -1.84 -1.59
N THR A 15 -1.70 -2.39 -0.38
CA THR A 15 -2.87 -2.59 0.50
C THR A 15 -2.62 -1.90 1.84
N PRO A 16 -3.39 -0.87 2.22
CA PRO A 16 -3.30 -0.27 3.54
C PRO A 16 -3.83 -1.23 4.62
N MET A 17 -3.11 -1.34 5.74
CA MET A 17 -3.41 -2.31 6.79
C MET A 17 -4.33 -1.71 7.86
N LYS A 18 -5.64 -1.97 7.78
CA LYS A 18 -6.63 -1.38 8.73
C LYS A 18 -6.49 -1.88 10.17
N SER A 19 -5.85 -3.03 10.38
CA SER A 19 -5.63 -3.61 11.72
C SER A 19 -4.44 -4.59 11.76
N VAL A 20 -3.93 -4.85 12.97
CA VAL A 20 -2.95 -5.93 13.23
C VAL A 20 -3.51 -7.29 12.82
N GLY A 21 -4.81 -7.52 13.03
CA GLY A 21 -5.49 -8.76 12.66
C GLY A 21 -5.48 -8.98 11.14
N MET A 22 -5.75 -7.93 10.37
CA MET A 22 -5.66 -7.94 8.91
C MET A 22 -4.24 -8.30 8.45
N ALA A 23 -3.22 -7.63 8.98
CA ALA A 23 -1.83 -7.92 8.61
C ALA A 23 -1.43 -9.38 8.89
N ARG A 24 -1.86 -9.93 10.03
CA ARG A 24 -1.64 -11.35 10.37
C ARG A 24 -2.41 -12.30 9.46
N TYR A 25 -3.65 -11.97 9.12
CA TYR A 25 -4.45 -12.77 8.20
C TYR A 25 -3.82 -12.80 6.81
N MET A 26 -3.39 -11.64 6.29
CA MET A 26 -2.76 -11.53 4.98
C MET A 26 -1.50 -12.39 4.89
N GLY A 27 -0.59 -12.30 5.87
CA GLY A 27 0.64 -13.11 5.84
C GLY A 27 0.43 -14.61 6.08
N LYS A 28 -0.66 -15.02 6.73
CA LYS A 28 -0.91 -16.44 7.05
C LYS A 28 -1.82 -17.15 6.05
N SER A 29 -2.75 -16.42 5.45
CA SER A 29 -3.94 -17.01 4.79
C SER A 29 -4.06 -16.65 3.32
N VAL A 30 -3.25 -15.71 2.81
CA VAL A 30 -3.26 -15.32 1.39
C VAL A 30 -2.08 -16.02 0.68
N PRO A 31 -2.34 -16.91 -0.29
CA PRO A 31 -1.27 -17.61 -1.01
C PRO A 31 -0.33 -16.62 -1.73
N GLY A 32 0.98 -16.81 -1.54
CA GLY A 32 2.00 -15.99 -2.19
C GLY A 32 2.16 -14.57 -1.61
N MET A 33 1.57 -14.28 -0.44
CA MET A 33 1.71 -13.01 0.26
C MET A 33 2.54 -13.19 1.54
N ASP A 34 3.69 -12.53 1.60
CA ASP A 34 4.50 -12.45 2.81
C ASP A 34 4.26 -11.11 3.53
N VAL A 35 3.94 -11.17 4.82
CA VAL A 35 3.85 -9.98 5.68
C VAL A 35 4.95 -10.07 6.74
N PRO A 36 6.03 -9.27 6.64
CA PRO A 36 7.14 -9.33 7.58
C PRO A 36 6.71 -9.02 9.02
N GLU A 37 7.22 -9.77 10.01
CA GLU A 37 6.93 -9.52 11.43
C GLU A 37 7.30 -8.07 11.88
N PRO A 38 8.36 -7.41 11.35
CA PRO A 38 8.61 -6.00 11.63
C PRO A 38 7.42 -5.08 11.30
N LEU A 39 6.71 -5.33 10.19
CA LEU A 39 5.51 -4.57 9.83
C LEU A 39 4.37 -4.82 10.82
N ILE A 40 4.19 -6.08 11.25
CA ILE A 40 3.16 -6.41 12.23
C ILE A 40 3.48 -5.77 13.60
N ASN A 41 4.75 -5.73 13.99
CA ASN A 41 5.21 -5.09 15.21
C ASN A 41 5.06 -3.56 15.14
N ARG A 42 5.34 -2.95 13.99
CA ARG A 42 5.09 -1.52 13.74
C ARG A 42 3.61 -1.17 13.96
N LEU A 43 2.70 -1.93 13.37
CA LEU A 43 1.25 -1.74 13.54
C LEU A 43 0.80 -1.93 14.99
N LYS A 44 1.34 -2.94 15.69
CA LYS A 44 1.05 -3.13 17.13
C LYS A 44 1.57 -1.96 17.98
N GLY A 45 2.79 -1.50 17.68
CA GLY A 45 3.49 -0.42 18.40
C GLY A 45 2.79 0.93 18.30
N ALA A 46 1.97 1.15 17.27
CA ALA A 46 1.15 2.35 17.15
C ALA A 46 0.17 2.54 18.33
N GLY A 47 -0.29 1.44 18.94
CA GLY A 47 -1.21 1.47 20.08
C GLY A 47 -2.70 1.57 19.70
N LYS A 48 -3.56 1.44 20.72
CA LYS A 48 -5.02 1.37 20.54
C LYS A 48 -5.56 2.65 19.89
N GLY A 49 -6.38 2.49 18.85
CA GLY A 49 -7.00 3.59 18.11
C GLY A 49 -6.10 4.24 17.05
N LYS A 50 -4.81 3.89 16.98
CA LYS A 50 -3.85 4.47 16.02
C LYS A 50 -3.40 3.51 14.90
N VAL A 51 -3.73 2.23 15.02
CA VAL A 51 -3.30 1.19 14.06
C VAL A 51 -3.72 1.50 12.62
N ALA A 52 -4.95 1.97 12.41
CA ALA A 52 -5.45 2.29 11.08
C ALA A 52 -4.67 3.44 10.43
N GLU A 53 -4.35 4.48 11.22
CA GLU A 53 -3.52 5.60 10.76
C GLU A 53 -2.09 5.15 10.45
N GLU A 54 -1.51 4.27 11.27
CA GLU A 54 -0.19 3.69 10.98
C GLU A 54 -0.22 2.83 9.70
N GLY A 55 -1.32 2.13 9.45
CA GLY A 55 -1.54 1.37 8.21
C GLY A 55 -1.65 2.26 6.97
N ILE A 56 -2.28 3.44 7.09
CA ILE A 56 -2.29 4.45 6.03
C ILE A 56 -0.89 5.01 5.84
N LYS A 57 -0.20 5.39 6.92
CA LYS A 57 1.16 5.92 6.87
C LYS A 57 2.12 4.95 6.17
N PHE A 58 2.06 3.67 6.51
CA PHE A 58 2.83 2.62 5.83
C PHE A 58 2.52 2.55 4.33
N ALA A 59 1.25 2.60 3.94
CA ALA A 59 0.88 2.60 2.53
C ALA A 59 1.40 3.84 1.78
N LEU A 60 1.39 5.02 2.42
CA LEU A 60 1.94 6.25 1.85
C LEU A 60 3.45 6.17 1.63
N GLU A 61 4.19 5.64 2.62
CA GLU A 61 5.63 5.40 2.48
C GLU A 61 5.92 4.43 1.33
N GLN A 62 5.14 3.34 1.23
CA GLN A 62 5.29 2.37 0.14
C GLN A 62 4.97 2.97 -1.23
N ILE A 63 3.94 3.83 -1.31
CA ILE A 63 3.60 4.56 -2.54
C ILE A 63 4.76 5.48 -2.95
N GLU A 64 5.38 6.18 -2.01
CA GLU A 64 6.51 7.06 -2.30
C GLU A 64 7.71 6.26 -2.82
N GLU A 65 8.04 5.13 -2.19
CA GLU A 65 9.07 4.21 -2.71
C GLU A 65 8.76 3.78 -4.15
N PHE A 66 7.51 3.38 -4.43
CA PHE A 66 7.09 2.97 -5.78
C PHE A 66 7.22 4.06 -6.83
N ARG A 67 7.09 5.34 -6.46
CA ARG A 67 7.26 6.47 -7.39
C ARG A 67 8.70 6.66 -7.82
N GLU A 68 9.65 6.29 -6.97
CA GLU A 68 11.08 6.38 -7.25
C GLU A 68 11.61 5.14 -8.00
N MET A 69 10.81 4.07 -8.10
CA MET A 69 11.20 2.83 -8.76
C MET A 69 11.14 2.92 -10.29
N GLU A 70 12.27 2.69 -10.94
CA GLU A 70 12.34 2.52 -12.39
C GLU A 70 11.43 1.38 -12.86
N GLY A 71 10.65 1.64 -13.90
CA GLY A 71 9.74 0.66 -14.51
C GLY A 71 8.36 0.54 -13.84
N VAL A 72 8.11 1.21 -12.70
CA VAL A 72 6.77 1.29 -12.11
C VAL A 72 6.03 2.51 -12.68
N ALA A 73 4.92 2.25 -13.37
CA ALA A 73 4.13 3.29 -14.05
C ALA A 73 3.03 3.89 -13.15
N GLY A 74 2.78 3.27 -11.99
CA GLY A 74 1.77 3.73 -11.05
C GLY A 74 1.44 2.70 -9.99
N VAL A 75 0.37 2.96 -9.25
CA VAL A 75 -0.04 2.16 -8.09
C VAL A 75 -1.46 1.62 -8.27
N HIS A 76 -1.64 0.34 -7.98
CA HIS A 76 -2.94 -0.27 -7.77
C HIS A 76 -3.27 -0.29 -6.26
N LEU A 77 -4.05 0.69 -5.80
CA LEU A 77 -4.47 0.80 -4.40
C LEU A 77 -5.65 -0.12 -4.10
N MET A 78 -5.40 -1.17 -3.31
CA MET A 78 -6.39 -2.17 -2.91
C MET A 78 -6.89 -1.92 -1.48
N ALA A 79 -7.95 -1.12 -1.33
CA ALA A 79 -8.53 -0.80 -0.03
C ALA A 79 -9.64 -1.80 0.37
N ILE A 80 -9.25 -3.03 0.73
CA ILE A 80 -10.15 -4.18 1.00
C ILE A 80 -11.20 -3.86 2.08
N GLU A 81 -12.47 -3.73 1.66
CA GLU A 81 -13.59 -3.30 2.51
C GLU A 81 -13.30 -2.00 3.28
N TRP A 82 -12.49 -1.13 2.67
CA TRP A 82 -12.04 0.14 3.23
C TRP A 82 -12.01 1.25 2.17
N GLU A 83 -12.88 1.14 1.17
CA GLU A 83 -12.91 1.95 -0.05
C GLU A 83 -13.13 3.44 0.25
N HIS A 84 -13.87 3.76 1.32
CA HIS A 84 -14.11 5.13 1.76
C HIS A 84 -12.83 5.86 2.21
N LYS A 85 -11.72 5.16 2.46
CA LYS A 85 -10.41 5.77 2.73
C LYS A 85 -9.57 6.04 1.49
N VAL A 86 -9.96 5.51 0.32
CA VAL A 86 -9.23 5.73 -0.94
C VAL A 86 -9.03 7.21 -1.26
N PRO A 87 -10.05 8.11 -1.15
CA PRO A 87 -9.85 9.52 -1.44
C PRO A 87 -8.79 10.17 -0.54
N GLU A 88 -8.81 9.87 0.77
CA GLU A 88 -7.85 10.38 1.74
C GLU A 88 -6.43 9.90 1.44
N ILE A 89 -6.24 8.60 1.17
CA ILE A 89 -4.93 8.03 0.85
C ILE A 89 -4.40 8.63 -0.45
N ALA A 90 -5.23 8.75 -1.49
CA ALA A 90 -4.84 9.29 -2.77
C ALA A 90 -4.45 10.78 -2.67
N GLU A 91 -5.18 11.58 -1.89
CA GLU A 91 -4.84 12.97 -1.61
C GLU A 91 -3.52 13.09 -0.85
N ARG A 92 -3.36 12.34 0.25
CA ARG A 92 -2.13 12.33 1.05
C ARG A 92 -0.91 11.81 0.29
N ALA A 93 -1.11 10.95 -0.70
CA ALA A 93 -0.08 10.45 -1.60
C ALA A 93 0.27 11.43 -2.75
N GLY A 94 -0.39 12.59 -2.84
CA GLY A 94 -0.19 13.53 -3.95
C GLY A 94 -0.69 13.01 -5.30
N MET A 95 -1.60 12.04 -5.31
CA MET A 95 -2.19 11.46 -6.52
C MET A 95 -3.46 12.20 -6.98
N LEU A 96 -3.90 13.20 -6.20
CA LEU A 96 -5.00 14.09 -6.52
C LEU A 96 -4.52 15.55 -6.54
N PRO A 97 -5.13 16.43 -7.36
CA PRO A 97 -6.18 16.13 -8.34
C PRO A 97 -5.64 15.35 -9.55
N ARG A 98 -6.55 14.73 -10.32
CA ARG A 98 -6.18 14.07 -11.58
C ARG A 98 -5.52 15.09 -12.53
N PRO A 99 -4.43 14.73 -13.23
CA PRO A 99 -3.85 15.60 -14.24
C PRO A 99 -4.88 15.99 -15.30
N VAL A 100 -4.88 17.27 -15.69
CA VAL A 100 -5.64 17.75 -16.85
C VAL A 100 -4.81 17.40 -18.08
N VAL A 101 -5.20 16.33 -18.76
CA VAL A 101 -4.64 15.90 -20.05
C VAL A 101 -5.48 16.42 -21.20
#